data_AF-A0A956WQ77-F1
#
_entry.id   AF-A0A956WQ77-F1
#
_cell.length_a   1.000
_cell.length_b   1.000
_cell.length_c   1.000
_cell.angle_alpha   90.00
_cell.angle_beta   90.00
_cell.angle_gamma   90.00
#
_symmetry.space_group_name_H-M   'P 1'
#
loop_
_entity.id
_entity.type
_entity.pdbx_description
1 polymer ?
#
loop_
_entity_poly.entity_id
_entity_poly.type
_entity_poly.pdbx_seq_one_letter_code
_entity_poly.pdbx_strand_id
1 'polypeptide(L)'
;MSSLILTVRESIRYRGRSGQYSWLAHRLSGLAILFFLVIHVWDTANAFFWPQAYVWSLALFKNPLFGLGEIGVMAAVLYHAFNGTRITILDFKPEWWRHQRLSSLITWTLFFLVFIPIAVLMLSAMIGHCSELASAGDSCLRIPAFSEFAQYAR
;
A
#
# COMPACT_ATOMS: atom_id res chain seq x y z
N MET A 1 -4.41 24.60 -15.51
CA MET A 1 -4.66 23.36 -14.74
C MET A 1 -3.39 23.03 -13.96
N SER A 2 -3.47 22.83 -12.63
CA SER A 2 -2.29 22.47 -11.84
C SER A 2 -1.88 21.02 -12.13
N SER A 3 -0.62 20.78 -12.47
CA SER A 3 -0.11 19.42 -12.65
C SER A 3 0.09 18.73 -11.28
N LEU A 4 0.03 17.40 -11.27
CA LEU A 4 0.26 16.60 -10.06
C LEU A 4 1.65 16.88 -9.48
N ILE A 5 2.65 17.07 -10.37
CA ILE A 5 4.02 17.45 -10.02
C ILE A 5 4.06 18.82 -9.33
N LEU A 6 3.38 19.84 -9.87
CA LEU A 6 3.33 21.17 -9.24
C LEU A 6 2.66 21.11 -7.88
N THR A 7 1.59 20.33 -7.74
CA THR A 7 0.86 20.15 -6.49
C THR A 7 1.73 19.49 -5.41
N VAL A 8 2.47 18.43 -5.76
CA VAL A 8 3.40 17.76 -4.84
C VAL A 8 4.56 18.70 -4.47
N ARG A 9 5.19 19.32 -5.47
CA ARG A 9 6.36 20.18 -5.28
C ARG A 9 6.03 21.39 -4.41
N GLU A 10 4.94 22.09 -4.70
CA GLU A 10 4.50 23.23 -3.89
C GLU A 10 3.96 22.79 -2.54
N SER A 11 3.38 21.58 -2.42
CA SER A 11 2.97 21.08 -1.11
C SER A 11 4.15 20.77 -0.19
N ILE A 12 5.27 20.30 -0.73
CA ILE A 12 6.51 20.05 0.03
C ILE A 12 7.22 21.38 0.34
N ARG A 13 7.23 22.32 -0.61
CA ARG A 13 7.84 23.65 -0.44
C ARG A 13 7.08 24.52 0.56
N TYR A 14 5.75 24.44 0.55
CA TYR A 14 4.90 25.10 1.51
C TYR A 14 4.99 24.36 2.85
N ARG A 15 5.54 25.03 3.86
CA ARG A 15 5.62 24.53 5.25
C ARG A 15 4.26 24.62 5.95
N GLY A 16 3.20 24.06 5.37
CA GLY A 16 1.90 24.07 6.02
C GLY A 16 1.90 23.21 7.28
N ARG A 17 0.95 23.53 8.16
CA ARG A 17 0.77 22.83 9.45
C ARG A 17 0.32 21.38 9.18
N SER A 18 0.29 20.56 10.24
CA SER A 18 -0.18 19.14 10.23
C SER A 18 -1.37 18.80 9.31
N GLY A 19 -2.32 19.72 9.10
CA GLY A 19 -3.45 19.54 8.18
C GLY A 19 -3.04 19.36 6.71
N GLN A 20 -2.01 20.06 6.22
CA GLN A 20 -1.58 19.94 4.83
C GLN A 20 -0.92 18.58 4.54
N TYR A 21 -0.06 18.10 5.44
CA TYR A 21 0.52 16.76 5.34
C TYR A 21 -0.59 15.70 5.34
N SER A 22 -1.60 15.88 6.19
CA SER A 22 -2.70 14.94 6.28
C SER A 22 -3.53 14.89 4.99
N TRP A 23 -3.74 16.04 4.36
CA TRP A 23 -4.39 16.18 3.06
C TRP A 23 -3.60 15.53 1.92
N LEU A 24 -2.29 15.79 1.85
CA LEU A 24 -1.43 15.24 0.81
C LEU A 24 -1.37 13.71 0.91
N ALA A 25 -1.15 13.19 2.13
CA ALA A 25 -1.12 11.76 2.40
C ALA A 25 -2.44 11.07 2.02
N HIS A 26 -3.59 11.71 2.22
CA HIS A 26 -4.89 11.12 1.90
C HIS A 26 -5.11 10.97 0.40
N ARG A 27 -4.66 11.96 -0.38
CA ARG A 27 -4.72 11.91 -1.85
C ARG A 27 -3.75 10.88 -2.43
N LEU A 28 -2.51 10.89 -1.95
CA LEU A 28 -1.49 9.94 -2.43
C LEU A 28 -1.88 8.50 -2.08
N SER A 29 -2.37 8.24 -0.87
CA SER A 29 -2.88 6.92 -0.50
C SER A 29 -4.07 6.49 -1.34
N GLY A 30 -5.03 7.38 -1.64
CA GLY A 30 -6.14 7.07 -2.52
C GLY A 30 -5.70 6.69 -3.95
N LEU A 31 -4.72 7.41 -4.50
CA LEU A 31 -4.13 7.07 -5.81
C LEU A 31 -3.39 5.74 -5.78
N ALA A 32 -2.63 5.45 -4.72
CA ALA A 32 -1.95 4.19 -4.55
C ALA A 32 -2.93 3.00 -4.45
N ILE A 33 -4.02 3.16 -3.69
CA ILE A 33 -5.08 2.15 -3.56
C ILE A 33 -5.78 1.93 -4.90
N LEU A 34 -6.11 3.00 -5.63
CA LEU A 34 -6.75 2.88 -6.95
C LEU A 34 -5.84 2.12 -7.94
N PHE A 35 -4.56 2.47 -7.98
CA PHE A 35 -3.59 1.78 -8.83
C PHE A 35 -3.47 0.29 -8.46
N PHE A 36 -3.34 -0.01 -7.16
CA PHE A 36 -3.34 -1.37 -6.65
C PHE A 36 -4.62 -2.11 -7.03
N LEU A 37 -5.79 -1.49 -6.87
CA LEU A 37 -7.09 -2.12 -7.16
C LEU A 37 -7.21 -2.53 -8.62
N VAL A 38 -6.74 -1.70 -9.56
CA VAL A 38 -6.74 -2.03 -10.99
C VAL A 38 -5.88 -3.28 -11.26
N ILE A 39 -4.66 -3.30 -10.74
CA ILE A 39 -3.75 -4.46 -10.89
C ILE A 39 -4.33 -5.69 -10.21
N HIS A 40 -4.88 -5.54 -9.01
CA HIS A 40 -5.41 -6.63 -8.19
C HIS A 40 -6.62 -7.30 -8.84
N VAL A 41 -7.55 -6.52 -9.38
CA VAL A 41 -8.72 -7.05 -10.09
C VAL A 41 -8.28 -7.76 -11.37
N TRP A 42 -7.36 -7.17 -12.14
CA TRP A 42 -6.80 -7.82 -13.32
C TRP A 42 -6.14 -9.15 -13.00
N ASP A 43 -5.26 -9.17 -11.99
CA ASP A 43 -4.54 -10.37 -11.58
C ASP A 43 -5.48 -11.46 -11.06
N THR A 44 -6.42 -11.11 -10.18
CA THR A 44 -7.40 -12.06 -9.64
C THR A 44 -8.33 -12.60 -10.72
N ALA A 45 -8.68 -11.79 -11.73
CA ALA A 45 -9.47 -12.25 -12.86
C ALA A 45 -8.74 -13.34 -13.68
N ASN A 46 -7.40 -13.27 -13.77
CA ASN A 46 -6.62 -14.29 -14.47
C ASN A 46 -6.71 -15.67 -13.82
N ALA A 47 -7.13 -15.79 -12.55
CA ALA A 47 -7.42 -17.08 -11.96
C ALA A 47 -8.46 -17.89 -12.77
N PHE A 48 -9.35 -17.21 -13.48
CA PHE A 48 -10.32 -17.82 -14.39
C PHE A 48 -9.91 -17.67 -15.86
N PHE A 49 -9.51 -16.48 -16.30
CA PHE A 49 -9.30 -16.20 -17.73
C PHE A 49 -7.93 -16.64 -18.26
N TRP A 50 -6.90 -16.69 -17.42
CA TRP A 50 -5.56 -17.08 -17.81
C TRP A 50 -4.80 -17.74 -16.63
N PRO A 51 -5.15 -18.98 -16.28
CA PRO A 51 -4.65 -19.64 -15.06
C PRO A 51 -3.13 -19.72 -14.99
N GLN A 52 -2.46 -19.94 -16.12
CA GLN A 52 -0.99 -19.89 -16.20
C GLN A 52 -0.42 -18.56 -15.73
N ALA A 53 -0.98 -17.43 -16.19
CA ALA A 53 -0.50 -16.11 -15.80
C ALA A 53 -0.75 -15.82 -14.32
N TYR A 54 -1.87 -16.30 -13.78
CA TYR A 54 -2.18 -16.17 -12.36
C TYR A 54 -1.20 -16.93 -11.45
N VAL A 55 -0.89 -18.19 -11.77
CA VAL A 55 0.07 -18.95 -10.94
C VAL A 55 1.48 -18.37 -11.05
N TRP A 56 1.86 -17.88 -12.24
CA TRP A 56 3.12 -17.17 -12.42
C TRP A 56 3.19 -15.86 -11.63
N SER A 57 2.14 -15.03 -11.64
CA SER A 57 2.11 -13.77 -10.89
C SER A 57 2.15 -13.99 -9.38
N LEU A 58 1.47 -15.03 -8.88
CA LEU A 58 1.57 -15.44 -7.47
C LEU A 58 3.00 -15.81 -7.06
N ALA A 59 3.75 -16.48 -7.95
CA ALA A 59 5.16 -16.77 -7.71
C ALA A 59 6.01 -15.48 -7.74
N LEU A 60 5.72 -14.57 -8.68
CA LEU A 60 6.40 -13.29 -8.82
C LEU A 60 6.19 -12.39 -7.59
N PHE A 61 4.99 -12.34 -7.02
CA PHE A 61 4.66 -11.50 -5.86
C PHE A 61 5.39 -11.92 -4.57
N LYS A 62 5.93 -13.13 -4.51
CA LYS A 62 6.79 -13.56 -3.40
C LYS A 62 8.19 -12.93 -3.42
N ASN A 63 8.55 -12.24 -4.49
CA ASN A 63 9.80 -11.50 -4.56
C ASN A 63 9.78 -10.34 -3.54
N PRO A 64 10.89 -10.08 -2.82
CA PRO A 64 10.97 -9.01 -1.81
C PRO A 64 10.56 -7.63 -2.31
N LEU A 65 10.74 -7.32 -3.60
CA LEU A 65 10.31 -6.05 -4.16
C LEU A 65 8.78 -5.86 -4.05
N PHE A 66 8.01 -6.92 -4.34
CA PHE A 66 6.56 -6.91 -4.20
C PHE A 66 6.15 -6.97 -2.73
N GLY A 67 6.86 -7.72 -1.88
CA GLY A 67 6.63 -7.72 -0.44
C GLY A 67 6.78 -6.32 0.21
N LEU A 68 7.79 -5.54 -0.21
CA LEU A 68 7.91 -4.13 0.19
C LEU A 68 6.75 -3.28 -0.36
N GLY A 69 6.31 -3.55 -1.59
CA GLY A 69 5.13 -2.94 -2.19
C GLY A 69 3.84 -3.21 -1.40
N GLU A 70 3.64 -4.45 -0.94
CA GLU A 70 2.50 -4.86 -0.11
C GLU A 70 2.49 -4.12 1.23
N ILE A 71 3.64 -3.95 1.89
CA ILE A 71 3.76 -3.12 3.10
C ILE A 71 3.37 -1.66 2.80
N GLY A 72 3.78 -1.14 1.64
CA GLY A 72 3.41 0.20 1.18
C GLY A 72 1.90 0.36 0.92
N VAL A 73 1.27 -0.62 0.28
CA VAL A 73 -0.19 -0.64 0.06
C VAL A 73 -0.93 -0.75 1.39
N MET A 74 -0.45 -1.57 2.34
CA MET A 74 -1.01 -1.67 3.69
C MET A 74 -0.98 -0.32 4.41
N ALA A 75 0.14 0.41 4.33
CA ALA A 75 0.24 1.78 4.86
C ALA A 75 -0.79 2.72 4.20
N ALA A 76 -0.92 2.66 2.88
CA ALA A 76 -1.87 3.48 2.13
C ALA A 76 -3.31 3.21 2.58
N VAL A 77 -3.73 1.95 2.63
CA VAL A 77 -5.09 1.54 3.04
C VAL A 77 -5.40 2.00 4.46
N LEU A 78 -4.52 1.71 5.43
CA LEU A 78 -4.74 2.06 6.84
C LEU A 78 -4.85 3.58 7.03
N TYR A 79 -3.91 4.34 6.47
CA TYR A 79 -3.95 5.79 6.58
C TYR A 79 -5.18 6.38 5.88
N HIS A 80 -5.51 5.90 4.68
CA HIS A 80 -6.66 6.37 3.92
C HIS A 80 -7.97 6.14 4.68
N ALA A 81 -8.13 4.96 5.29
CA ALA A 81 -9.29 4.61 6.10
C ALA A 81 -9.41 5.49 7.36
N PHE A 82 -8.33 5.63 8.14
CA PHE A 82 -8.37 6.44 9.36
C PHE A 82 -8.60 7.93 9.07
N ASN A 83 -7.87 8.50 8.12
CA ASN A 83 -8.05 9.92 7.79
C ASN A 83 -9.38 10.20 7.06
N GLY A 84 -9.85 9.27 6.22
CA GLY A 84 -11.17 9.35 5.60
C GLY A 84 -12.27 9.36 6.67
N THR A 85 -12.19 8.44 7.63
CA THR A 85 -13.12 8.39 8.78
C THR A 85 -13.11 9.69 9.59
N ARG A 86 -11.92 10.24 9.87
CA ARG A 86 -11.79 11.56 10.52
C ARG A 86 -12.53 12.64 9.74
N ILE A 87 -12.30 12.75 8.43
CA ILE A 87 -12.92 13.78 7.59
C ILE A 87 -14.44 13.60 7.61
N THR A 88 -14.93 12.38 7.39
CA THR A 88 -16.37 12.06 7.44
C THR A 88 -17.01 12.49 8.76
N ILE A 89 -16.39 12.18 9.90
CA ILE A 89 -16.89 12.58 11.23
C ILE A 89 -16.94 14.12 11.38
N LEU A 90 -15.90 14.82 10.92
CA LEU A 90 -15.85 16.28 11.00
C LEU A 90 -16.86 16.95 10.06
N ASP A 91 -17.16 16.34 8.93
CA ASP A 91 -18.18 16.81 7.99
C ASP A 91 -19.60 16.58 8.51
N PHE A 92 -19.84 15.47 9.24
CA PHE A 92 -21.11 15.24 9.93
C PHE A 92 -21.37 16.24 11.08
N LYS A 93 -20.33 16.72 11.76
CA LYS A 93 -20.45 17.76 12.80
C LYS A 93 -19.43 18.88 12.60
N PRO A 94 -19.73 19.87 11.75
CA PRO A 94 -18.77 20.89 11.34
C PRO A 94 -18.16 21.71 12.48
N GLU A 95 -18.88 21.87 13.59
CA GLU A 95 -18.37 22.52 14.82
C GLU A 95 -17.06 21.90 15.34
N TRP A 96 -16.81 20.62 15.05
CA TRP A 96 -15.63 19.89 15.50
C TRP A 96 -14.36 20.22 14.71
N TRP A 97 -14.46 20.93 13.57
CA TRP A 97 -13.30 21.42 12.84
C TRP A 97 -12.40 22.33 13.68
N ARG A 98 -12.91 22.94 14.76
CA ARG A 98 -12.11 23.66 15.76
C ARG A 98 -11.02 22.79 16.41
N HIS A 99 -11.21 21.46 16.44
CA HIS A 99 -10.27 20.46 16.96
C HIS A 99 -9.47 19.76 15.86
N GLN A 100 -9.28 20.38 14.68
CA GLN A 100 -8.62 19.71 13.54
C GLN A 100 -7.21 19.20 13.86
N ARG A 101 -6.45 19.91 14.71
CA ARG A 101 -5.07 19.55 15.06
C ARG A 101 -5.05 18.30 15.95
N LEU A 102 -5.93 18.24 16.94
CA LEU A 102 -6.04 17.09 17.84
C LEU A 102 -6.54 15.86 17.07
N SER A 103 -7.57 16.01 16.23
CA SER A 103 -8.07 14.90 15.41
C SER A 103 -7.04 14.38 14.41
N SER A 104 -6.24 15.27 13.78
CA SER A 104 -5.12 14.84 12.94
C SER A 104 -4.07 14.07 13.74
N LEU A 105 -3.71 14.55 14.94
CA LEU A 105 -2.74 13.85 15.79
C LEU A 105 -3.25 12.46 16.18
N ILE A 106 -4.51 12.34 16.61
CA ILE A 106 -5.15 11.05 16.91
C ILE A 106 -5.07 10.12 15.69
N THR A 107 -5.35 10.62 14.49
CA THR A 107 -5.28 9.82 13.25
C THR A 107 -3.88 9.28 13.01
N TRP A 108 -2.85 10.12 13.13
CA TRP A 108 -1.45 9.68 12.98
C TRP A 108 -1.03 8.70 14.07
N THR A 109 -1.43 8.95 15.32
CA THR A 109 -1.15 8.02 16.43
C THR A 109 -1.78 6.67 16.18
N LEU A 110 -3.07 6.61 15.82
CA LEU A 110 -3.77 5.35 15.50
C LEU A 110 -3.13 4.65 14.31
N PHE A 111 -2.77 5.41 13.27
CA PHE A 111 -2.05 4.88 12.12
C PHE A 111 -0.75 4.17 12.55
N PHE A 112 0.16 4.85 13.25
CA PHE A 112 1.43 4.24 13.64
C PHE A 112 1.26 3.11 14.66
N LEU A 113 0.32 3.26 15.60
CA LEU A 113 0.01 2.24 16.59
C LEU A 113 -0.39 0.90 15.93
N VAL A 114 -1.18 0.96 14.86
CA VAL A 114 -1.67 -0.23 14.14
C VAL A 114 -0.70 -0.68 13.06
N PHE A 115 -0.15 0.26 12.29
CA PHE A 115 0.72 -0.04 11.16
C PHE A 115 2.07 -0.62 11.58
N ILE A 116 2.71 -0.10 12.64
CA ILE A 116 4.06 -0.56 13.01
C ILE A 116 4.07 -2.06 13.37
N PRO A 117 3.18 -2.58 14.23
CA PRO A 117 3.12 -4.02 14.49
C PRO A 117 2.88 -4.85 13.22
N ILE A 118 1.93 -4.42 12.37
CA ILE A 118 1.62 -5.12 11.12
C ILE A 118 2.83 -5.12 10.17
N ALA A 119 3.49 -3.97 10.01
CA ALA A 119 4.67 -3.84 9.15
C ALA A 119 5.83 -4.69 9.65
N VAL A 120 6.05 -4.77 10.97
CA VAL A 120 7.05 -5.67 11.57
C VAL A 120 6.71 -7.13 11.29
N LEU A 121 5.45 -7.54 11.44
CA LEU A 121 5.01 -8.90 11.13
C LEU A 121 5.23 -9.23 9.65
N MET A 122 4.77 -8.38 8.73
CA MET A 122 4.96 -8.56 7.29
C MET A 122 6.45 -8.62 6.91
N LEU A 123 7.27 -7.71 7.45
CA LEU A 123 8.69 -7.68 7.19
C LEU A 123 9.40 -8.92 7.74
N SER A 124 9.04 -9.37 8.95
CA SER A 124 9.60 -10.57 9.55
C SER A 124 9.23 -11.84 8.77
N ALA A 125 8.00 -11.93 8.26
CA ALA A 125 7.56 -13.03 7.42
C ALA A 125 8.31 -13.04 6.07
N MET A 126 8.50 -11.87 5.46
CA MET A 126 9.27 -11.71 4.22
C MET A 126 10.73 -12.15 4.41
N ILE A 127 11.39 -11.68 5.48
CA ILE A 127 12.77 -12.06 5.81
C ILE A 127 12.85 -13.56 6.10
N GLY A 128 11.88 -14.12 6.85
CA GLY A 128 11.77 -15.55 7.13
C GLY A 128 11.73 -16.38 5.85
N HIS A 129 10.83 -16.04 4.92
CA HIS A 129 10.72 -16.70 3.62
C HIS A 129 12.03 -16.65 2.83
N CYS A 130 12.73 -15.51 2.83
CA CYS A 130 14.01 -15.37 2.15
C CYS A 130 15.09 -16.25 2.79
N SER A 131 15.10 -16.35 4.12
CA SER A 131 16.06 -17.18 4.85
C SER A 131 15.85 -18.68 4.60
N GLU A 132 14.59 -19.12 4.49
CA GLU A 132 14.23 -20.49 4.13
C GLU A 132 14.72 -20.83 2.72
N LEU A 133 14.46 -19.98 1.73
CA LEU A 133 14.95 -20.18 0.36
C LEU A 133 16.48 -20.23 0.29
N ALA A 134 17.16 -19.32 0.99
CA ALA A 134 18.61 -19.32 1.07
C ALA A 134 19.17 -20.61 1.70
N SER A 135 18.50 -21.15 2.72
CA SER A 135 18.87 -22.42 3.34
C SER A 135 18.69 -23.63 2.41
N ALA A 136 17.75 -23.53 1.47
CA ALA A 136 17.52 -24.53 0.42
C ALA A 136 18.44 -24.34 -0.80
N GLY A 137 19.31 -23.32 -0.80
CA GLY A 137 20.22 -23.01 -1.92
C GLY A 137 19.59 -22.23 -3.07
N ASP A 138 18.40 -21.65 -2.88
CA ASP A 138 17.72 -20.80 -3.86
C ASP A 138 17.79 -19.31 -3.45
N SER A 139 17.39 -18.41 -4.35
CA SER A 139 17.41 -16.96 -4.12
C SER A 139 16.01 -16.37 -4.12
N CYS A 140 15.68 -15.61 -3.08
CA CYS A 140 14.45 -14.84 -3.02
C CYS A 140 14.37 -13.71 -4.06
N LEU A 141 15.50 -13.32 -4.65
CA LEU A 141 15.56 -12.33 -5.73
C LEU A 141 15.35 -12.95 -7.11
N ARG A 142 15.25 -14.28 -7.20
CA ARG A 142 14.98 -14.97 -8.46
C ARG A 142 13.63 -14.51 -9.02
N ILE A 143 13.62 -14.14 -10.30
CA ILE A 143 12.40 -13.84 -11.04
C ILE A 143 11.99 -15.13 -11.77
N PRO A 144 10.82 -15.71 -11.45
CA PRO A 144 10.36 -16.94 -12.10
C PRO A 144 10.09 -16.69 -13.58
N ALA A 145 10.57 -17.59 -14.45
CA ALA A 145 10.35 -17.46 -15.88
C ALA A 145 8.93 -17.93 -16.23
N PHE A 146 8.23 -17.20 -17.11
CA PHE A 146 6.85 -17.53 -17.49
C PHE A 146 6.72 -18.95 -18.10
N SER A 147 7.77 -19.41 -18.78
CA SER A 147 7.85 -20.76 -19.36
C SER A 147 7.82 -21.89 -18.32
N GLU A 148 8.24 -21.63 -17.07
CA GLU A 148 8.19 -22.62 -15.97
C GLU A 148 6.75 -23.01 -15.60
N PHE A 149 5.76 -22.24 -16.05
CA PHE A 149 4.34 -22.40 -15.71
C PHE A 149 3.51 -22.97 -16.87
N ALA A 150 4.14 -23.43 -17.96
CA ALA A 150 3.44 -23.94 -19.15
C ALA A 150 2.45 -25.08 -18.85
N GLN A 151 2.68 -25.85 -17.78
CA GLN A 151 1.79 -26.90 -17.32
C GLN A 151 0.40 -26.42 -16.86
N TYR A 152 0.24 -25.12 -16.59
CA TYR A 152 -1.01 -24.48 -16.17
C TYR A 152 -1.76 -23.80 -17.34
N ALA A 153 -1.31 -23.97 -18.59
CA ALA A 153 -1.89 -23.34 -19.78
C ALA A 153 -3.22 -23.95 -20.27
N ARG A 154 -3.92 -24.69 -19.41
CA ARG A 154 -5.14 -25.43 -19.76
C ARG A 154 -6.40 -24.62 -19.52
#